data_AF-A0A0W0ZTS6-F1
#
_entry.id   AF-A0A0W0ZTS6-F1
#
_cell.length_a   1.000
_cell.length_b   1.000
_cell.length_c   1.000
_cell.angle_alpha   90.00
_cell.angle_beta   90.00
_cell.angle_gamma   90.00
#
_symmetry.space_group_name_H-M   'P 1'
#
loop_
_entity.id
_entity.type
_entity.pdbx_description
1 polymer ?
#
loop_
_entity_poly.entity_id
_entity_poly.type
_entity_poly.pdbx_seq_one_letter_code
_entity_poly.pdbx_strand_id
1 'polypeptide(L)' 'MLTAAFIFLVIAIVSGYIGYKGTDPALTNNAKIIFYISLIIFLMLLLIYFFSPSPPVQNEIKNPLL' A
#
# COMPACT_ATOMS: atom_id res chain seq x y z
N MET A 1 -10.52 -5.12 0.18
CA MET A 1 -9.50 -4.05 0.16
C MET A 1 -8.08 -4.62 0.17
N LEU A 2 -7.72 -5.45 1.15
CA LEU A 2 -6.37 -6.03 1.26
C LEU A 2 -5.92 -6.83 0.02
N THR A 3 -6.79 -7.66 -0.54
CA THR A 3 -6.48 -8.44 -1.76
C THR A 3 -6.13 -7.54 -2.93
N ALA A 4 -6.85 -6.42 -3.11
CA ALA A 4 -6.57 -5.44 -4.15
C ALA A 4 -5.24 -4.71 -3.90
N ALA A 5 -4.93 -4.36 -2.65
CA ALA A 5 -3.65 -3.76 -2.28
C ALA A 5 -2.48 -4.72 -2.57
N PHE A 6 -2.62 -6.00 -2.26
CA PHE A 6 -1.61 -7.02 -2.55
C PHE A 6 -1.39 -7.20 -4.06
N ILE A 7 -2.46 -7.21 -4.85
CA ILE A 7 -2.37 -7.24 -6.32
C ILE A 7 -1.63 -6.00 -6.83
N PHE A 8 -1.93 -4.82 -6.28
CA PHE A 8 -1.25 -3.58 -6.64
C PHE A 8 0.24 -3.60 -6.29
N LEU A 9 0.61 -4.19 -5.16
CA LEU A 9 2.01 -4.40 -4.76
C LEU A 9 2.76 -5.27 -5.78
N VAL A 10 2.18 -6.40 -6.18
CA VAL A 10 2.80 -7.30 -7.15
C VAL A 10 2.98 -6.60 -8.50
N ILE A 11 1.95 -5.89 -8.98
CA ILE A 11 2.02 -5.14 -10.24
C ILE A 11 3.09 -4.04 -10.15
N ALA A 12 3.18 -3.32 -9.03
CA ALA A 12 4.19 -2.30 -8.81
C ALA A 12 5.61 -2.90 -8.90
N ILE A 13 5.88 -4.00 -8.18
CA ILE A 13 7.17 -4.71 -8.23
C ILE A 13 7.53 -5.14 -9.65
N VAL A 14 6.60 -5.76 -10.37
CA VAL A 14 6.81 -6.22 -11.74
C VAL A 14 7.04 -5.03 -12.69
N SER A 15 6.27 -3.96 -12.55
CA SER A 15 6.39 -2.75 -13.36
C SER A 15 7.71 -2.04 -13.13
N GLY A 16 8.16 -1.93 -11.87
CA GLY A 16 9.50 -1.44 -11.54
C GLY A 16 10.57 -2.30 -12.21
N TYR A 17 10.53 -3.62 -12.02
CA TYR A 17 11.51 -4.54 -12.61
C TYR A 17 11.60 -4.44 -14.15
N ILE A 18 10.46 -4.29 -14.84
CA ILE A 18 10.40 -4.18 -16.30
C ILE A 18 10.76 -2.77 -16.79
N GLY A 19 10.32 -1.72 -16.09
CA GLY A 19 10.49 -0.32 -16.47
C GLY A 19 11.94 0.16 -16.45
N TYR A 20 12.83 -0.51 -15.72
CA TYR A 20 14.26 -0.17 -15.64
C TYR A 20 15.12 -0.76 -16.78
N LYS A 21 14.57 -0.86 -17.99
CA LYS A 21 15.30 -1.29 -19.20
C LYS A 21 15.60 -0.13 -20.17
N GLY A 22 15.68 1.09 -19.67
CA GLY A 22 16.03 2.27 -20.47
C GLY A 22 17.50 2.32 -20.84
N THR A 23 17.81 2.81 -22.05
CA THR A 23 19.17 3.07 -22.54
C THR A 23 19.84 4.26 -21.84
N ASP A 24 19.06 5.15 -21.23
CA ASP A 24 19.57 6.31 -20.51
C ASP A 24 19.72 6.01 -19.00
N PRO A 25 20.97 5.95 -18.49
CA PRO A 25 21.24 5.56 -17.11
C PRO A 25 20.76 6.61 -16.09
N ALA A 26 20.72 7.90 -16.46
CA ALA A 26 20.32 8.97 -15.54
C ALA A 26 18.81 8.91 -15.23
N LEU A 27 17.98 8.73 -16.26
CA LEU A 27 16.52 8.63 -16.13
C LEU A 27 16.10 7.37 -15.36
N THR A 28 16.78 6.27 -15.64
CA THR A 28 16.56 4.98 -14.98
C THR A 28 16.85 5.05 -13.48
N ASN A 29 17.88 5.80 -13.07
CA ASN A 29 18.23 5.94 -11.66
C ASN A 29 17.19 6.75 -10.88
N ASN A 30 16.69 7.86 -11.44
CA ASN A 30 15.67 8.69 -10.81
C ASN A 30 14.35 7.93 -10.62
N ALA A 31 13.94 7.16 -11.63
CA ALA A 31 12.74 6.33 -11.55
C ALA A 31 12.86 5.20 -10.50
N LYS A 32 14.07 4.65 -10.27
CA LYS A 32 14.33 3.69 -9.19
C LYS A 32 14.08 4.29 -7.82
N ILE A 33 14.57 5.50 -7.60
CA ILE A 33 14.41 6.20 -6.32
C ILE A 33 12.92 6.41 -6.00
N ILE A 34 12.15 6.94 -6.96
CA ILE A 34 10.71 7.18 -6.80
C ILE A 34 9.94 5.89 -6.49
N PHE A 35 10.29 4.80 -7.19
CA PHE A 35 9.66 3.50 -6.97
C PHE A 35 9.96 2.94 -5.58
N TYR A 36 11.23 2.97 -5.13
CA TYR A 36 11.57 2.50 -3.80
C TYR A 36 10.88 3.32 -2.70
N ILE A 37 10.80 4.65 -2.86
CA ILE A 37 10.05 5.52 -1.94
C ILE A 37 8.57 5.11 -1.90
N SER A 38 7.94 4.94 -3.07
CA SER A 38 6.54 4.53 -3.16
C SER A 38 6.30 3.14 -2.54
N LEU A 39 7.21 2.19 -2.80
CA LEU A 39 7.16 0.84 -2.24
C LEU A 39 7.25 0.85 -0.71
N ILE A 40 8.17 1.65 -0.15
CA ILE A 40 8.34 1.80 1.31
C ILE A 40 7.07 2.39 1.94
N ILE A 41 6.53 3.47 1.36
CA ILE A 41 5.29 4.11 1.84
C ILE A 41 4.13 3.11 1.81
N PHE A 42 3.99 2.36 0.72
CA PHE A 42 2.97 1.33 0.59
C PHE A 42 3.11 0.24 1.65
N LEU A 43 4.32 -0.29 1.87
CA LEU A 43 4.60 -1.27 2.92
C LEU A 43 4.27 -0.74 4.31
N MET A 44 4.57 0.53 4.58
CA MET A 44 4.25 1.14 5.87
C MET A 44 2.73 1.25 6.08
N LEU A 45 2.00 1.71 5.08
CA LEU A 45 0.53 1.76 5.11
C LEU A 45 -0.10 0.38 5.25
N LEU A 46 0.47 -0.63 4.58
CA LEU A 46 0.05 -2.02 4.69
C LEU A 46 0.23 -2.55 6.11
N LEU A 47 1.38 -2.28 6.74
CA LEU A 47 1.63 -2.67 8.14
C LEU A 47 0.64 -1.98 9.07
N ILE A 48 0.43 -0.66 8.92
CA ILE A 48 -0.56 0.07 9.71
C ILE A 48 -1.94 -0.58 9.57
N TYR A 49 -2.35 -0.92 8.35
CA TYR A 49 -3.64 -1.58 8.12
C TYR A 49 -3.76 -2.94 8.85
N PHE A 50 -2.70 -3.75 8.86
CA PHE A 50 -2.70 -5.05 9.54
C PHE A 50 -2.69 -4.95 11.07
N PHE A 51 -2.05 -3.92 11.62
CA PHE A 51 -1.89 -3.74 13.07
C PHE A 51 -2.89 -2.74 13.68
N SER A 52 -3.76 -2.13 12.88
CA SER A 52 -4.78 -1.21 13.38
C SER A 52 -5.88 -1.98 14.11
N PRO A 53 -6.23 -1.62 15.35
CA PRO A 53 -7.33 -2.25 16.07
C PRO A 53 -8.66 -2.00 15.34
N SER A 54 -9.54 -2.99 15.37
CA SER A 54 -10.89 -2.86 14.83
C SER A 54 -11.62 -1.71 15.53
N PRO A 55 -12.43 -0.91 14.80
CA PRO A 55 -13.24 0.13 15.41
C PRO A 55 -14.05 -0.43 16.58
N PRO A 56 -14.20 0.32 17.69
CA PRO A 56 -15.02 -0.13 18.79
C PRO A 56 -16.44 -0.39 18.27
N VAL A 57 -16.97 -1.57 18.58
CA VAL A 57 -18.36 -1.91 18.25
C VAL A 57 -19.23 -0.91 18.98
N GLN A 58 -20.02 -0.12 18.24
CA GLN A 58 -20.98 0.77 18.85
C GLN A 58 -22.02 -0.10 19.54
N ASN A 59 -21.96 -0.18 20.87
CA ASN A 59 -23.04 -0.76 21.64
C ASN A 59 -24.22 0.19 21.48
N GLU A 60 -25.18 -0.18 20.61
CA GLU A 60 -26.48 0.47 20.60
C GLU A 60 -27.02 0.44 22.03
N ILE A 61 -27.15 1.61 22.64
CA ILE A 61 -27.85 1.74 23.90
C ILE A 61 -29.30 1.43 23.57
N LYS A 62 -29.69 0.17 23.73
CA LYS A 62 -31.07 -0.26 23.64
C LYS A 62 -31.80 0.44 24.76
N ASN A 63 -32.45 1.56 24.44
CA ASN A 63 -33.21 2.32 25.40
C ASN A 63 -34.36 1.42 25.88
N PRO A 64 -34.40 1.00 27.15
CA PRO A 64 -35.46 0.09 27.63
C PRO A 64 -36.84 0.77 27.68
N LEU A 65 -36.94 2.04 27.29
CA LEU A 65 -38.14 2.86 27.31
C LEU A 65 -38.69 3.22 25.92
N LEU A 66 -38.11 2.68 24.84
CA LEU A 66 -38.57 2.75 23.45
C LEU A 66 -38.72 1.33 22.90
#